data_AF-A0A1W7R5Z7-F1
#
_entry.id   AF-A0A1W7R5Z7-F1
#
_cell.length_a   1.000
_cell.length_b   1.000
_cell.length_c   1.000
_cell.angle_alpha   90.00
_cell.angle_beta   90.00
_cell.angle_gamma   90.00
#
_symmetry.space_group_name_H-M   'P 1'
#
loop_
_entity.id
_entity.type
_entity.pdbx_description
1 polymer ?
#
loop_
_entity_poly.entity_id
_entity_poly.type
_entity_poly.pdbx_seq_one_letter_code
_entity_poly.pdbx_strand_id
1 'polypeptide(L)'
;ALIDRAIKLTNASERHKTIMTVKQILVKNHYPNWFINKLLKQRTDRHYNTLRHEERQTQDKKYVSTPYIPCLSEKLSKILNKHDITLAYQPRNKIKQTIFSKLKDPIPKEKTKNVVYAVPCGSDDGKIYVGQTGRMLETRLNEHRNNIRKKEAKTGLGQHHIEEGHDFDFQKTEILERIDNQESRTIAEAFHIKLL
;
A
#
# COMPACT_ATOMS: atom_id res chain seq x y z
N ALA A 1 -1.17 -38.55 7.26
CA ALA A 1 -1.95 -38.37 6.02
C ALA A 1 -3.43 -38.71 6.20
N LEU A 2 -3.81 -39.92 6.62
CA LEU A 2 -5.24 -40.32 6.70
C LEU A 2 -5.92 -39.85 7.99
N ILE A 3 -5.31 -40.09 9.15
CA ILE A 3 -5.78 -39.60 10.46
C ILE A 3 -5.78 -38.06 10.51
N ASP A 4 -4.73 -37.41 9.98
CA ASP A 4 -4.66 -35.94 9.97
C ASP A 4 -5.80 -35.32 9.12
N ARG A 5 -6.19 -35.96 8.01
CA ARG A 5 -7.31 -35.52 7.16
C ARG A 5 -8.65 -35.70 7.87
N ALA A 6 -8.88 -36.84 8.52
CA ALA A 6 -10.09 -37.10 9.30
C ALA A 6 -10.29 -36.12 10.47
N ILE A 7 -9.20 -35.64 11.06
CA ILE A 7 -9.25 -34.65 12.14
C ILE A 7 -9.48 -33.24 11.59
N LYS A 8 -8.75 -32.85 10.53
CA LYS A 8 -8.76 -31.46 10.00
C LYS A 8 -9.95 -31.12 9.10
N LEU A 9 -10.46 -32.08 8.33
CA LEU A 9 -11.44 -31.82 7.27
C LEU A 9 -12.88 -32.22 7.65
N THR A 10 -13.08 -32.82 8.83
CA THR A 10 -14.39 -33.30 9.27
C THR A 10 -15.01 -32.37 10.30
N ASN A 11 -16.33 -32.14 10.15
CA ASN A 11 -17.17 -31.37 11.07
C ASN A 11 -17.10 -31.91 12.50
N ALA A 12 -17.17 -31.03 13.50
CA ALA A 12 -17.02 -31.40 14.91
C ALA A 12 -18.00 -32.50 15.37
N SER A 13 -19.24 -32.46 14.88
CA SER A 13 -20.30 -33.45 15.19
C SER A 13 -20.02 -34.85 14.62
N GLU A 14 -19.32 -34.94 13.49
CA GLU A 14 -19.10 -36.20 12.76
C GLU A 14 -17.68 -36.76 12.92
N ARG A 15 -16.77 -35.94 13.43
CA ARG A 15 -15.35 -36.27 13.59
C ARG A 15 -15.11 -37.56 14.36
N HIS A 16 -15.87 -37.80 15.42
CA HIS A 16 -15.75 -39.04 16.20
C HIS A 16 -16.11 -40.27 15.37
N LYS A 17 -17.20 -40.20 14.59
CA LYS A 17 -17.66 -41.29 13.72
C LYS A 17 -16.61 -41.58 12.64
N THR A 18 -16.08 -40.55 11.98
CA THR A 18 -15.05 -40.69 10.95
C THR A 18 -13.74 -41.26 11.50
N ILE A 19 -13.31 -40.84 12.70
CA ILE A 19 -12.12 -41.41 13.36
C ILE A 19 -12.32 -42.89 13.68
N MET A 20 -13.52 -43.30 14.09
CA MET A 20 -13.83 -44.72 14.33
C MET A 20 -13.83 -45.54 13.04
N THR A 21 -14.39 -45.01 11.95
CA THR A 21 -14.33 -45.65 10.62
C THR A 21 -12.87 -45.80 10.15
N VAL A 22 -12.05 -44.77 10.32
CA VAL A 22 -10.61 -44.83 10.00
C VAL A 22 -9.90 -45.90 10.82
N LYS A 23 -10.19 -45.99 12.13
CA LYS A 23 -9.62 -47.04 12.99
C LYS A 23 -10.01 -48.44 12.50
N GLN A 24 -11.28 -48.65 12.13
CA GLN A 24 -11.75 -49.92 11.59
C GLN A 24 -11.04 -50.29 10.27
N ILE A 25 -10.84 -49.34 9.37
CA ILE A 25 -10.11 -49.55 8.11
C ILE A 25 -8.65 -49.94 8.39
N LEU A 26 -7.99 -49.29 9.35
CA LEU A 26 -6.61 -49.59 9.71
C LEU A 26 -6.48 -50.98 10.36
N VAL A 27 -7.42 -51.37 11.22
CA VAL A 27 -7.45 -52.73 11.79
C VAL A 27 -7.67 -53.78 10.69
N LYS A 28 -8.59 -53.52 9.74
CA LYS A 28 -8.81 -54.41 8.58
C LYS A 28 -7.59 -54.55 7.68
N ASN A 29 -6.71 -53.56 7.66
CA ASN A 29 -5.41 -53.61 6.96
C ASN A 29 -4.28 -54.18 7.84
N HIS A 30 -4.61 -54.91 8.91
CA HIS A 30 -3.66 -55.62 9.79
C HIS A 30 -2.65 -54.72 10.53
N TYR A 31 -2.96 -53.43 10.72
CA TYR A 31 -2.14 -52.58 11.57
C TYR A 31 -2.37 -52.89 13.06
N PRO A 32 -1.32 -52.96 13.90
CA PRO A 32 -1.48 -53.25 15.33
C PRO A 32 -2.31 -52.18 16.06
N ASN A 33 -3.26 -52.63 16.89
CA ASN A 33 -4.19 -51.73 17.60
C ASN A 33 -3.46 -50.76 18.55
N TRP A 34 -2.39 -51.20 19.21
CA TRP A 34 -1.57 -50.33 20.07
C TRP A 34 -0.96 -49.17 19.29
N PHE A 35 -0.50 -49.44 18.06
CA PHE A 35 0.12 -48.46 17.18
C PHE A 35 -0.92 -47.44 16.68
N ILE A 36 -2.10 -47.92 16.29
CA ILE A 36 -3.22 -47.07 15.86
C ILE A 36 -3.65 -46.14 17.01
N ASN A 37 -3.86 -46.66 18.22
CA ASN A 37 -4.28 -45.86 19.37
C ASN A 37 -3.22 -44.82 19.78
N LYS A 38 -1.94 -45.21 19.75
CA LYS A 38 -0.81 -44.28 19.98
C LYS A 38 -0.82 -43.13 18.97
N LEU A 39 -1.01 -43.46 17.68
CA LEU A 39 -1.03 -42.48 16.60
C LEU A 39 -2.25 -41.55 16.68
N LEU A 40 -3.43 -42.10 16.97
CA LEU A 40 -4.66 -41.31 17.16
C LEU A 40 -4.49 -40.29 18.28
N LYS A 41 -3.99 -40.70 19.45
CA LYS A 41 -3.74 -39.80 20.59
C LYS A 41 -2.78 -38.67 20.21
N GLN A 42 -1.60 -39.02 19.67
CA GLN A 42 -0.58 -38.04 19.26
C GLN A 42 -1.09 -37.02 18.24
N ARG A 43 -1.89 -37.45 17.26
CA ARG A 43 -2.40 -36.55 16.20
C ARG A 43 -3.56 -35.69 16.67
N THR A 44 -4.39 -36.22 17.56
CA THR A 44 -5.52 -35.50 18.17
C THR A 44 -5.01 -34.40 19.10
N ASP A 45 -4.07 -34.73 19.99
CA ASP A 45 -3.44 -33.78 20.90
C ASP A 45 -2.75 -32.65 20.13
N ARG A 46 -2.03 -32.99 19.04
CA ARG A 46 -1.41 -31.99 18.17
C ARG A 46 -2.42 -31.02 17.58
N HIS A 47 -3.54 -31.53 17.04
CA HIS A 47 -4.54 -30.69 16.41
C HIS A 47 -5.20 -29.71 17.40
N TYR A 48 -5.64 -30.19 18.56
CA TYR A 48 -6.26 -29.34 19.57
C TYR A 48 -5.27 -28.34 20.19
N ASN A 49 -4.00 -28.73 20.37
CA ASN A 49 -2.97 -27.80 20.82
C ASN A 49 -2.67 -26.72 19.77
N THR A 50 -2.68 -27.05 18.48
CA THR A 50 -2.55 -26.07 17.39
C THR A 50 -3.73 -25.10 17.36
N LEU A 51 -4.97 -25.59 17.41
CA LEU A 51 -6.17 -24.75 17.45
C LEU A 51 -6.15 -23.78 18.66
N ARG A 52 -5.78 -24.29 19.84
CA ARG A 52 -5.64 -23.46 21.04
C ARG A 52 -4.53 -22.40 20.92
N HIS A 53 -3.53 -22.63 20.08
CA HIS A 53 -2.44 -21.68 19.82
C HIS A 53 -2.86 -20.63 18.78
N GLU A 54 -3.64 -21.02 17.78
CA GLU A 54 -4.25 -20.13 16.78
C GLU A 54 -5.28 -19.21 17.44
N GLU A 55 -6.14 -19.72 18.32
CA GLU A 55 -7.09 -18.94 19.13
C GLU A 55 -6.42 -17.93 20.08
N ARG A 56 -5.15 -18.16 20.48
CA ARG A 56 -4.36 -17.16 21.24
C ARG A 56 -3.71 -16.12 20.35
N GLN A 57 -3.51 -16.40 19.06
CA GLN A 57 -2.89 -15.49 18.11
C GLN A 57 -3.90 -14.60 17.37
N THR A 58 -5.21 -14.90 17.45
CA THR A 58 -6.29 -14.05 16.93
C THR A 58 -6.53 -12.78 17.76
N GLN A 59 -5.81 -12.58 18.86
CA GLN A 59 -5.73 -11.24 19.45
C GLN A 59 -4.93 -10.34 18.50
N ASP A 60 -5.62 -9.37 17.90
CA ASP A 60 -5.04 -8.36 17.01
C ASP A 60 -3.91 -7.60 17.73
N LYS A 61 -2.68 -8.09 17.56
CA LYS A 61 -1.49 -7.40 18.05
C LYS A 61 -1.35 -6.11 17.25
N LYS A 62 -1.36 -4.99 17.96
CA LYS A 62 -1.13 -3.68 17.35
C LYS A 62 0.38 -3.49 17.19
N TYR A 63 0.83 -3.11 15.99
CA TYR A 63 2.24 -2.89 15.71
C TYR A 63 2.50 -1.40 15.44
N VAL A 64 3.61 -0.91 15.99
CA VAL A 64 4.13 0.43 15.70
C VAL A 64 5.56 0.29 15.18
N SER A 65 5.87 0.98 14.09
CA SER A 65 7.19 0.89 13.43
C SER A 65 8.04 2.12 13.74
N THR A 66 9.29 1.92 14.19
CA THR A 66 10.24 3.01 14.45
C THR A 66 11.66 2.62 14.05
N PRO A 67 12.56 3.57 13.74
CA PRO A 67 13.99 3.25 13.63
C PRO A 67 14.53 2.79 14.99
N TYR A 68 15.47 1.84 14.97
CA TYR A 68 16.15 1.42 16.18
C TYR A 68 17.09 2.52 16.69
N ILE A 69 16.86 2.97 17.91
CA ILE A 69 17.66 3.96 18.63
C ILE A 69 18.13 3.27 19.93
N PRO A 70 19.43 3.01 20.09
CA PRO A 70 19.96 2.36 21.28
C PRO A 70 19.48 3.05 22.57
N CYS A 71 19.21 2.25 23.60
CA CYS A 71 18.65 2.64 24.90
C CYS A 71 17.21 3.20 24.89
N LEU A 72 16.77 3.88 23.83
CA LEU A 72 15.42 4.44 23.73
C LEU A 72 14.42 3.38 23.24
N SER A 73 14.76 2.66 22.17
CA SER A 73 13.90 1.65 21.56
C SER A 73 13.53 0.53 22.53
N GLU A 74 14.44 0.11 23.39
CA GLU A 74 14.25 -0.93 24.39
C GLU A 74 13.36 -0.46 25.53
N LYS A 75 13.53 0.79 25.97
CA LYS A 75 12.64 1.43 26.96
C LYS A 75 11.22 1.57 26.40
N LEU A 76 11.09 2.05 25.16
CA LEU A 76 9.82 2.19 24.46
C LEU A 76 9.14 0.84 24.24
N SER A 77 9.89 -0.18 23.79
CA SER A 77 9.37 -1.53 23.61
C SER A 77 8.82 -2.10 24.93
N LYS A 78 9.52 -1.91 26.05
CA LYS A 78 9.04 -2.32 27.37
C LYS A 78 7.75 -1.62 27.79
N ILE A 79 7.59 -0.35 27.47
CA ILE A 79 6.37 0.42 27.79
C ILE A 79 5.21 -0.04 26.88
N LEU A 80 5.45 -0.14 25.58
CA LEU A 80 4.43 -0.49 24.59
C LEU A 80 3.91 -1.93 24.76
N ASN A 81 4.79 -2.87 25.13
CA ASN A 81 4.40 -4.25 25.39
C ASN A 81 3.43 -4.38 26.59
N LYS A 82 3.40 -3.41 27.53
CA LYS A 82 2.40 -3.39 28.61
C LYS A 82 0.99 -3.03 28.12
N HIS A 83 0.88 -2.46 26.93
CA HIS A 83 -0.36 -2.03 26.30
C HIS A 83 -0.72 -2.90 25.08
N ASP A 84 -0.19 -4.12 24.99
CA ASP A 84 -0.39 -5.06 23.87
C ASP A 84 0.04 -4.48 22.50
N ILE A 85 0.97 -3.51 22.51
CA ILE A 85 1.55 -2.91 21.30
C ILE A 85 2.97 -3.44 21.13
N THR A 86 3.24 -4.08 20.00
CA THR A 86 4.58 -4.55 19.66
C THR A 86 5.33 -3.51 18.84
N LEU A 87 6.51 -3.10 19.32
CA LEU A 87 7.40 -2.21 18.59
C LEU A 87 8.18 -3.02 17.53
N ALA A 88 8.03 -2.63 16.26
CA ALA A 88 8.78 -3.17 15.14
C ALA A 88 9.87 -2.18 14.70
N TYR A 89 11.04 -2.69 14.34
CA TYR A 89 12.16 -1.86 13.89
C TYR A 89 12.18 -1.75 12.37
N GLN A 90 12.09 -0.52 11.86
CA GLN A 90 12.21 -0.25 10.44
C GLN A 90 13.53 0.51 10.15
N PRO A 91 14.40 -0.02 9.29
CA PRO A 91 15.60 0.71 8.90
C PRO A 91 15.22 1.99 8.14
N ARG A 92 15.94 3.08 8.40
CA ARG A 92 15.75 4.37 7.71
C ARG A 92 16.03 4.25 6.21
N ASN A 93 17.10 3.52 5.87
CA ASN A 93 17.55 3.34 4.50
C ASN A 93 17.16 1.94 4.02
N LYS A 94 16.10 1.85 3.20
CA LYS A 94 15.70 0.58 2.60
C LYS A 94 16.66 0.23 1.46
N ILE A 95 17.00 -1.05 1.29
CA ILE A 95 17.81 -1.55 0.15
C ILE A 95 17.24 -1.06 -1.18
N LYS A 96 15.90 -1.03 -1.30
CA LYS A 96 15.19 -0.48 -2.45
C LYS A 96 15.56 0.98 -2.78
N GLN A 97 15.78 1.80 -1.75
CA GLN A 97 16.08 3.22 -1.90
C GLN A 97 17.59 3.49 -2.06
N THR A 98 18.44 2.63 -1.54
CA THR A 98 19.90 2.83 -1.56
C THR A 98 20.57 2.12 -2.72
N ILE A 99 20.27 0.85 -2.93
CA ILE A 99 20.90 0.01 -3.94
C ILE A 99 20.05 0.00 -5.22
N PHE A 100 18.73 -0.13 -5.09
CA PHE A 100 17.83 -0.28 -6.24
C PHE A 100 17.17 1.01 -6.74
N SER A 101 17.60 2.18 -6.28
CA SER A 101 16.97 3.46 -6.64
C SER A 101 17.27 3.91 -8.07
N LYS A 102 18.41 3.51 -8.64
CA LYS A 102 18.86 3.94 -9.97
C LYS A 102 18.79 2.86 -11.06
N LEU A 103 18.13 1.72 -10.80
CA LEU A 103 18.06 0.64 -11.78
C LEU A 103 17.11 0.93 -12.96
N LYS A 104 16.22 1.91 -12.82
CA LYS A 104 15.26 2.27 -13.87
C LYS A 104 15.60 3.64 -14.41
N ASP A 105 15.36 3.82 -15.70
CA ASP A 105 15.47 5.12 -16.34
C ASP A 105 14.52 6.11 -15.67
N PRO A 106 14.97 7.35 -15.39
CA PRO A 106 14.11 8.38 -14.86
C PRO A 106 12.99 8.67 -15.86
N ILE A 107 11.77 8.77 -15.36
CA ILE A 107 10.61 9.13 -16.19
C ILE A 107 10.73 10.63 -16.51
N PRO A 108 10.72 11.03 -17.78
CA PRO A 108 10.69 12.45 -18.15
C PRO A 108 9.52 13.17 -17.50
N LYS A 109 9.72 14.44 -17.17
CA LYS A 109 8.73 15.28 -16.46
C LYS A 109 7.38 15.32 -17.17
N GLU A 110 7.41 15.38 -18.50
CA GLU A 110 6.25 15.46 -19.38
C GLU A 110 5.40 14.17 -19.32
N LYS A 111 6.05 13.03 -19.07
CA LYS A 111 5.40 11.71 -18.98
C LYS A 111 4.90 11.36 -17.57
N THR A 112 4.95 12.31 -16.64
CA THR A 112 4.37 12.15 -15.30
C THR A 112 2.86 12.36 -15.31
N LYS A 113 2.15 11.69 -14.40
CA LYS A 113 0.69 11.77 -14.22
C LYS A 113 0.35 12.06 -12.77
N ASN A 114 -0.89 12.46 -12.50
CA ASN A 114 -1.40 12.72 -11.15
C ASN A 114 -0.61 13.84 -10.45
N VAL A 115 -0.47 14.98 -11.12
CA VAL A 115 0.38 16.09 -10.68
C VAL A 115 -0.40 17.39 -10.55
N VAL A 116 0.02 18.22 -9.61
CA VAL A 116 -0.23 19.67 -9.59
C VAL A 116 0.99 20.34 -10.21
N TYR A 117 0.76 21.23 -11.16
CA TYR A 117 1.82 21.88 -11.92
C TYR A 117 1.58 23.39 -12.03
N ALA A 118 2.65 24.13 -12.27
CA ALA A 118 2.67 25.57 -12.47
C ALA A 118 3.23 25.90 -13.85
N VAL A 119 2.60 26.84 -14.57
CA VAL A 119 3.08 27.36 -15.85
C VAL A 119 3.25 28.87 -15.72
N PRO A 120 4.47 29.41 -15.84
CA PRO A 120 4.68 30.85 -15.79
C PRO A 120 4.16 31.53 -17.05
N CYS A 121 3.62 32.74 -16.88
CA CYS A 121 3.39 33.65 -17.99
C CYS A 121 4.74 34.03 -18.61
N GLY A 122 4.79 34.14 -19.93
CA GLY A 122 5.98 34.54 -20.68
C GLY A 122 6.25 36.04 -20.67
N SER A 123 5.34 36.83 -20.08
CA SER A 123 5.51 38.28 -19.88
C SER A 123 6.13 38.58 -18.52
N ASP A 124 6.62 39.80 -18.32
CA ASP A 124 7.20 40.26 -17.05
C ASP A 124 6.15 40.58 -15.96
N ASP A 125 4.91 40.10 -16.11
CA ASP A 125 3.82 40.30 -15.14
C ASP A 125 3.93 39.40 -13.89
N GLY A 126 4.87 38.44 -13.89
CA GLY A 126 5.12 37.53 -12.78
C GLY A 126 3.96 36.56 -12.49
N LYS A 127 2.94 36.50 -13.36
CA LYS A 127 1.76 35.66 -13.13
C LYS A 127 2.08 34.20 -13.41
N ILE A 128 1.54 33.32 -12.58
CA ILE A 128 1.72 31.87 -12.68
C ILE A 128 0.35 31.21 -12.72
N TYR A 129 0.13 30.35 -13.70
CA TYR A 129 -1.04 29.49 -13.73
C TYR A 129 -0.75 28.19 -12.97
N VAL A 130 -1.58 27.87 -11.99
CA VAL A 130 -1.56 26.58 -11.31
C VAL A 130 -2.73 25.72 -11.78
N GLY A 131 -2.46 24.46 -12.07
CA GLY A 131 -3.50 23.51 -12.42
C GLY A 131 -3.15 22.07 -12.03
N GLN A 132 -4.14 21.19 -12.01
CA GLN A 132 -3.93 19.75 -11.84
C GLN A 132 -4.14 18.94 -13.13
N THR A 133 -3.61 17.72 -13.14
CA THR A 133 -3.98 16.68 -14.11
C THR A 133 -3.84 15.27 -13.54
N GLY A 134 -4.84 14.42 -13.80
CA GLY A 134 -4.74 12.97 -13.58
C GLY A 134 -4.11 12.21 -14.77
N ARG A 135 -4.00 12.88 -15.93
CA ARG A 135 -3.40 12.33 -17.16
C ARG A 135 -1.91 12.72 -17.25
N MET A 136 -1.23 12.28 -18.31
CA MET A 136 0.13 12.74 -18.59
C MET A 136 0.18 14.27 -18.69
N LEU A 137 1.18 14.87 -18.06
CA LEU A 137 1.40 16.32 -18.08
C LEU A 137 1.50 16.83 -19.53
N GLU A 138 2.22 16.12 -20.39
CA GLU A 138 2.35 16.43 -21.82
C GLU A 138 0.99 16.61 -22.51
N THR A 139 0.06 15.70 -22.26
CA THR A 139 -1.30 15.77 -22.83
C THR A 139 -2.01 17.04 -22.39
N ARG A 140 -1.91 17.39 -21.10
CA ARG A 140 -2.56 18.58 -20.56
C ARG A 140 -1.94 19.87 -21.11
N LEU A 141 -0.62 19.95 -21.20
CA LEU A 141 0.08 21.10 -21.77
C LEU A 141 -0.27 21.28 -23.27
N ASN A 142 -0.36 20.19 -24.03
CA ASN A 142 -0.76 20.25 -25.43
C ASN A 142 -2.22 20.72 -25.62
N GLU A 143 -3.13 20.37 -24.71
CA GLU A 143 -4.48 20.93 -24.69
C GLU A 143 -4.47 22.43 -24.43
N HIS A 144 -3.67 22.90 -23.47
CA HIS A 144 -3.54 24.33 -23.21
C HIS A 144 -3.00 25.10 -24.42
N ARG A 145 -1.93 24.59 -25.06
CA ARG A 145 -1.42 25.16 -26.31
C ARG A 145 -2.49 25.23 -27.40
N ASN A 146 -3.30 24.17 -27.53
CA ASN A 146 -4.41 24.13 -28.48
C ASN A 146 -5.50 25.16 -28.15
N ASN A 147 -5.86 25.31 -26.87
CA ASN A 147 -6.86 26.29 -26.43
C ASN A 147 -6.38 27.73 -26.72
N ILE A 148 -5.12 28.04 -26.44
CA ILE A 148 -4.51 29.34 -26.74
C ILE A 148 -4.53 29.60 -28.24
N ARG A 149 -4.06 28.64 -29.05
CA ARG A 149 -4.04 28.76 -30.53
C ARG A 149 -5.45 28.98 -31.11
N LYS A 150 -6.47 28.34 -30.54
CA LYS A 150 -7.87 28.49 -30.95
C LYS A 150 -8.58 29.69 -30.31
N LYS A 151 -7.92 30.42 -29.40
CA LYS A 151 -8.50 31.50 -28.60
C LYS A 151 -9.76 31.06 -27.83
N GLU A 152 -9.66 29.91 -27.16
CA GLU A 152 -10.75 29.34 -26.34
C GLU A 152 -10.54 29.64 -24.84
N ALA A 153 -11.52 30.31 -24.24
CA ALA A 153 -11.61 30.68 -22.81
C ALA A 153 -11.88 29.50 -21.84
N LYS A 154 -11.58 28.25 -22.21
CA LYS A 154 -11.93 27.05 -21.41
C LYS A 154 -11.10 26.86 -20.15
N THR A 155 -9.98 27.55 -20.05
CA THR A 155 -9.00 27.40 -18.95
C THR A 155 -8.45 28.78 -18.59
N GLY A 156 -7.97 28.97 -17.36
CA GLY A 156 -7.35 30.23 -16.93
C GLY A 156 -6.27 30.74 -17.89
N LEU A 157 -5.43 29.83 -18.42
CA LEU A 157 -4.43 30.15 -19.47
C LEU A 157 -5.06 30.76 -20.74
N GLY A 158 -6.16 30.17 -21.22
CA GLY A 158 -6.83 30.63 -22.44
C GLY A 158 -7.54 31.96 -22.23
N GLN A 159 -8.17 32.15 -21.07
CA GLN A 159 -8.79 33.42 -20.70
C GLN A 159 -7.75 34.54 -20.62
N HIS A 160 -6.67 34.33 -19.86
CA HIS A 160 -5.57 35.29 -19.72
C HIS A 160 -4.94 35.66 -21.07
N HIS A 161 -4.74 34.68 -21.96
CA HIS A 161 -4.24 34.96 -23.32
C HIS A 161 -5.19 35.86 -24.13
N ILE A 162 -6.50 35.68 -24.02
CA ILE A 162 -7.49 36.48 -24.76
C ILE A 162 -7.57 37.90 -24.20
N GLU A 163 -7.52 38.04 -22.87
CA GLU A 163 -7.66 39.34 -22.19
C GLU A 163 -6.39 40.18 -22.28
N GLU A 164 -5.23 39.58 -21.99
CA GLU A 164 -3.96 40.29 -21.86
C GLU A 164 -3.06 40.13 -23.10
N GLY A 165 -3.37 39.19 -24.00
CA GLY A 165 -2.54 38.92 -25.18
C GLY A 165 -1.21 38.22 -24.88
N HIS A 166 -0.97 37.79 -23.63
CA HIS A 166 0.28 37.18 -23.22
C HIS A 166 0.35 35.69 -23.62
N ASP A 167 1.55 35.23 -23.96
CA ASP A 167 1.87 33.81 -24.13
C ASP A 167 2.49 33.21 -22.86
N PHE A 168 2.64 31.88 -22.84
CA PHE A 168 3.10 31.12 -21.68
C PHE A 168 4.35 30.30 -21.98
N ASP A 169 5.28 30.26 -21.04
CA ASP A 169 6.49 29.44 -21.16
C ASP A 169 6.24 28.02 -20.65
N PHE A 170 5.73 27.19 -21.56
CA PHE A 170 5.47 25.78 -21.29
C PHE A 170 6.74 24.96 -21.01
N GLN A 171 7.93 25.43 -21.40
CA GLN A 171 9.18 24.71 -21.13
C GLN A 171 9.59 24.87 -19.67
N LYS A 172 9.28 26.03 -19.07
CA LYS A 172 9.44 26.30 -17.63
C LYS A 172 8.28 25.79 -16.77
N THR A 173 7.40 24.95 -17.29
CA THR A 173 6.36 24.30 -16.48
C THR A 173 7.01 23.59 -15.30
N GLU A 174 6.57 23.74 -14.06
CA GLU A 174 7.08 23.04 -12.88
C GLU A 174 6.06 22.06 -12.31
N ILE A 175 6.53 20.92 -11.77
CA ILE A 175 5.68 20.01 -11.01
C ILE A 175 5.82 20.40 -9.55
N LEU A 176 4.74 20.88 -8.95
CA LEU A 176 4.69 21.29 -7.54
C LEU A 176 4.55 20.06 -6.64
N GLU A 177 3.62 19.16 -6.99
CA GLU A 177 3.35 17.97 -6.21
C GLU A 177 2.81 16.82 -7.06
N ARG A 178 3.03 15.57 -6.61
CA ARG A 178 2.45 14.36 -7.21
C ARG A 178 1.57 13.65 -6.21
N ILE A 179 0.27 13.62 -6.50
CA ILE A 179 -0.77 13.05 -5.63
C ILE A 179 -1.70 12.18 -6.45
N ASP A 180 -1.75 10.87 -6.18
CA ASP A 180 -2.56 9.93 -6.93
C ASP A 180 -4.08 10.12 -6.70
N ASN A 181 -4.50 10.33 -5.44
CA ASN A 181 -5.90 10.56 -5.09
C ASN A 181 -6.39 11.92 -5.63
N GLN A 182 -7.53 11.91 -6.33
CA GLN A 182 -8.06 13.11 -6.98
C GLN A 182 -8.51 14.19 -5.99
N GLU A 183 -9.20 13.82 -4.91
CA GLU A 183 -9.70 14.78 -3.92
C GLU A 183 -8.54 15.50 -3.22
N SER A 184 -7.54 14.74 -2.79
CA SER A 184 -6.32 15.26 -2.19
C SER A 184 -5.57 16.17 -3.16
N ARG A 185 -5.54 15.82 -4.46
CA ARG A 185 -4.92 16.65 -5.49
C ARG A 185 -5.67 17.95 -5.75
N THR A 186 -6.99 17.94 -5.69
CA THR A 186 -7.82 19.16 -5.77
C THR A 186 -7.55 20.08 -4.58
N ILE A 187 -7.40 19.53 -3.38
CA ILE A 187 -7.06 20.31 -2.18
C ILE A 187 -5.66 20.92 -2.32
N ALA A 188 -4.68 20.15 -2.81
CA ALA A 188 -3.32 20.63 -3.03
C ALA A 188 -3.26 21.72 -4.12
N GLU A 189 -4.02 21.57 -5.21
CA GLU A 189 -4.17 22.61 -6.24
C GLU A 189 -4.70 23.91 -5.63
N ALA A 190 -5.79 23.86 -4.86
CA ALA A 190 -6.34 25.03 -4.19
C ALA A 190 -5.36 25.66 -3.19
N PHE A 191 -4.59 24.83 -2.47
CA PHE A 191 -3.54 25.30 -1.58
C PHE A 191 -2.43 26.05 -2.32
N HIS A 192 -1.94 25.50 -3.43
CA HIS A 192 -0.91 26.14 -4.24
C HIS A 192 -1.40 27.42 -4.93
N ILE A 193 -2.66 27.48 -5.37
CA ILE A 193 -3.27 28.71 -5.91
C ILE A 193 -3.30 29.83 -4.87
N LYS A 194 -3.47 29.50 -3.58
CA LYS A 194 -3.53 30.52 -2.51
C LYS A 194 -2.15 30.98 -2.05
N LEU A 195 -1.12 30.16 -2.22
CA LEU A 195 0.22 30.43 -1.73
C LEU A 195 1.04 31.33 -2.69
N LEU A 196 0.73 31.26 -3.98
CA LEU A 196 1.34 32.03 -5.07
C LEU A 196 0.50 33.25 -5.43
#